data_AF-A0A816S9Q7-F1
#
_entry.id   AF-A0A816S9Q7-F1
#
_cell.length_a   1.000
_cell.length_b   1.000
_cell.length_c   1.000
_cell.angle_alpha   90.00
_cell.angle_beta   90.00
_cell.angle_gamma   90.00
#
_symmetry.space_group_name_H-M   'P 1'
#
loop_
_entity.id
_entity.type
_entity.pdbx_description
1 polymer ?
#
loop_
_entity_poly.entity_id
_entity_poly.type
_entity_poly.pdbx_seq_one_letter_code
_entity_poly.pdbx_strand_id
1 'polypeptide(L)'
;MLQDNSDNEPQQITRSESCSSHSRSSSNAGSYIVDYGPVRVRHRRSVSRTIATGRRSKDELLHGVDAMKRELRRIKNRVAARELKKARDQIEVDLLEEIKKLERQQYDLEEQHKELEDRKAHLNRALYNAKQAPLIPLITDINIPIIFGPQKRRDLMIDLRPLLEMLDEQPSTSDD
;
A
#
# COMPACT_ATOMS: atom_id res chain seq x y z
N MET A 1 19.77 4.95 18.19
CA MET A 1 19.07 4.44 19.39
C MET A 1 17.85 3.68 18.89
N LEU A 2 17.94 2.36 18.85
CA LEU A 2 16.84 1.46 18.48
C LEU A 2 16.23 0.98 19.81
N GLN A 3 14.95 1.27 20.02
CA GLN A 3 14.22 0.75 21.17
C GLN A 3 13.42 -0.47 20.70
N ASP A 4 13.87 -1.64 21.16
CA ASP A 4 13.12 -2.88 21.16
C ASP A 4 11.86 -2.73 22.01
N ASN A 5 10.70 -2.94 21.41
CA ASN A 5 9.45 -3.17 22.13
C ASN A 5 9.12 -4.66 22.05
N SER A 6 9.71 -5.42 22.95
CA SER A 6 9.31 -6.78 23.28
C SER A 6 8.18 -6.77 24.33
N ASP A 7 7.41 -7.86 24.35
CA ASP A 7 6.60 -8.33 25.47
C ASP A 7 5.16 -7.81 25.58
N ASN A 8 4.30 -8.35 24.72
CA ASN A 8 2.85 -8.38 24.96
C ASN A 8 2.42 -9.85 25.23
N GLU A 9 2.62 -10.30 26.47
CA GLU A 9 2.14 -11.61 26.94
C GLU A 9 0.60 -11.62 27.09
N PRO A 10 -0.10 -12.66 26.59
CA PRO A 10 -1.53 -12.81 26.84
C PRO A 10 -1.80 -13.27 28.27
N GLN A 11 -2.43 -12.39 29.06
CA GLN A 11 -2.91 -12.69 30.42
C GLN A 11 -3.81 -13.94 30.43
N GLN A 12 -3.39 -14.96 31.17
CA GLN A 12 -4.19 -16.14 31.46
C GLN A 12 -5.31 -15.79 32.44
N ILE A 13 -6.57 -15.91 31.98
CA ILE A 13 -7.75 -15.79 32.82
C ILE A 13 -7.88 -17.09 33.64
N THR A 14 -7.40 -17.06 34.88
CA THR A 14 -7.66 -18.10 35.88
C THR A 14 -9.08 -17.93 36.44
N ARG A 15 -10.06 -18.62 35.83
CA ARG A 15 -11.39 -18.78 36.45
C ARG A 15 -11.34 -19.93 37.43
N SER A 16 -11.15 -19.57 38.70
CA SER A 16 -11.35 -20.39 39.88
C SER A 16 -12.69 -21.12 39.84
N GLU A 17 -12.60 -22.45 39.94
CA GLU A 17 -13.70 -23.37 40.18
C GLU A 17 -14.14 -23.27 41.64
N SER A 18 -15.43 -23.07 41.88
CA SER A 18 -16.04 -23.41 43.16
C SER A 18 -17.55 -23.65 43.01
N CYS A 19 -17.88 -24.94 43.02
CA CYS A 19 -19.02 -25.60 43.66
C CYS A 19 -20.41 -24.93 43.69
N SER A 20 -21.37 -25.59 43.02
CA SER A 20 -22.64 -25.94 43.68
C SER A 20 -23.27 -27.17 43.01
N SER A 21 -23.02 -28.32 43.62
CA SER A 21 -23.69 -29.58 43.33
C SER A 21 -25.09 -29.53 43.93
N HIS A 22 -26.08 -29.11 43.15
CA HIS A 22 -27.49 -29.32 43.48
C HIS A 22 -28.07 -30.34 42.51
N SER A 23 -27.83 -31.61 42.85
CA SER A 23 -28.45 -32.78 42.25
C SER A 23 -29.93 -32.82 42.61
N ARG A 24 -30.74 -32.01 41.94
CA ARG A 24 -32.18 -32.24 41.87
C ARG A 24 -32.45 -33.26 40.77
N SER A 25 -32.63 -34.49 41.22
CA SER A 25 -33.25 -35.59 40.48
C SER A 25 -34.52 -35.11 39.77
N SER A 26 -34.41 -34.89 38.46
CA SER A 26 -35.52 -34.62 37.56
C SER A 26 -35.37 -35.57 36.37
N SER A 27 -36.11 -36.67 36.46
CA SER A 27 -36.64 -37.48 35.36
C SER A 27 -36.09 -37.18 33.94
N ASN A 28 -35.22 -38.06 33.44
CA ASN A 28 -35.15 -38.48 32.04
C ASN A 28 -35.33 -37.43 30.92
N ALA A 29 -34.68 -36.27 31.01
CA ALA A 29 -34.42 -35.45 29.82
C ALA A 29 -33.15 -35.99 29.15
N GLY A 30 -33.30 -36.95 28.24
CA GLY A 30 -32.18 -37.61 27.57
C GLY A 30 -31.19 -36.58 27.00
N SER A 31 -29.93 -36.67 27.40
CA SER A 31 -28.82 -35.91 26.86
C SER A 31 -27.81 -36.89 26.30
N TYR A 32 -27.15 -36.56 25.19
CA TYR A 32 -26.07 -37.38 24.63
C TYR A 32 -24.79 -36.55 24.55
N ILE A 33 -23.63 -37.20 24.63
CA ILE A 33 -22.34 -36.55 24.53
C ILE A 33 -21.85 -36.75 23.10
N VAL A 34 -21.40 -35.66 22.47
CA VAL A 34 -20.72 -35.68 21.17
C VAL A 34 -19.28 -35.24 21.42
N ASP A 35 -18.34 -36.05 20.97
CA ASP A 35 -16.92 -35.74 21.09
C ASP A 35 -16.44 -35.08 19.78
N TYR A 36 -15.88 -33.88 19.90
CA TYR A 36 -15.27 -33.09 18.82
C TYR A 36 -13.77 -32.97 19.10
N GLY A 37 -13.02 -34.03 18.81
CA GLY A 37 -11.60 -34.11 19.17
C GLY A 37 -11.40 -34.11 20.70
N PRO A 38 -10.52 -33.26 21.27
CA PRO A 38 -10.29 -33.22 22.72
C PRO A 38 -11.47 -32.59 23.50
N VAL A 39 -12.47 -32.04 22.81
CA VAL A 39 -13.62 -31.38 23.43
C VAL A 39 -14.83 -32.30 23.46
N ARG A 40 -15.45 -32.46 24.64
CA ARG A 40 -16.66 -33.27 24.83
C ARG A 40 -17.86 -32.35 25.11
N VAL A 41 -18.88 -32.41 24.26
CA VAL A 41 -20.06 -31.53 24.35
C VAL A 41 -21.29 -32.35 24.72
N ARG A 42 -21.93 -32.02 25.85
CA ARG A 42 -23.18 -32.65 26.28
C ARG A 42 -24.38 -31.95 25.63
N HIS A 43 -24.94 -32.55 24.60
CA HIS A 43 -26.14 -32.08 23.92
C HIS A 43 -27.42 -32.57 24.61
N ARG A 44 -28.43 -31.69 24.68
CA ARG A 44 -29.78 -32.03 25.14
C ARG A 44 -30.56 -32.62 23.95
N ARG A 45 -31.33 -33.71 24.14
CA ARG A 45 -32.12 -34.32 23.05
C ARG A 45 -33.32 -33.48 22.61
N SER A 46 -33.82 -32.61 23.47
CA SER A 46 -34.94 -31.72 23.15
C SER A 46 -34.63 -30.28 23.54
N VAL A 47 -35.05 -29.38 22.66
CA VAL A 47 -34.90 -27.94 22.86
C VAL A 47 -35.95 -27.52 23.89
N SER A 48 -35.52 -27.04 25.06
CA SER A 48 -36.45 -26.55 26.08
C SER A 48 -37.15 -25.30 25.54
N ARG A 49 -38.49 -25.32 25.45
CA ARG A 49 -39.25 -24.11 25.12
C ARG A 49 -38.96 -23.05 26.18
N THR A 50 -38.33 -21.94 25.78
CA THR A 50 -38.20 -20.72 26.60
C THR A 50 -39.56 -20.01 26.65
N ILE A 51 -40.56 -20.62 27.31
CA ILE A 51 -41.94 -20.10 27.33
C ILE A 51 -42.02 -18.75 28.06
N ALA A 52 -41.08 -18.43 28.95
CA ALA A 52 -41.15 -17.21 29.77
C ALA A 52 -40.64 -15.91 29.10
N THR A 53 -39.82 -15.97 28.04
CA THR A 53 -39.12 -14.77 27.52
C THR A 53 -39.47 -14.38 26.08
N GLY A 54 -40.41 -15.09 25.41
CA GLY A 54 -40.74 -14.85 23.99
C GLY A 54 -39.57 -15.07 23.01
N ARG A 55 -38.44 -15.59 23.50
CA ARG A 55 -37.19 -15.76 22.76
C ARG A 55 -37.16 -17.17 22.18
N ARG A 56 -37.20 -17.27 20.85
CA ARG A 56 -37.03 -18.53 20.12
C ARG A 56 -35.72 -19.19 20.49
N SER A 57 -35.75 -20.50 20.71
CA SER A 57 -34.56 -21.27 21.08
C SER A 57 -33.60 -21.35 19.89
N LYS A 58 -32.28 -21.33 20.16
CA LYS A 58 -31.23 -21.37 19.13
C LYS A 58 -31.40 -22.52 18.11
N ASP A 59 -31.93 -23.64 18.57
CA ASP A 59 -32.08 -24.88 17.79
C ASP A 59 -33.49 -25.06 17.19
N GLU A 60 -34.33 -24.02 17.22
CA GLU A 60 -35.66 -24.06 16.59
C GLU A 60 -35.51 -24.04 15.06
N LEU A 61 -35.96 -25.13 14.42
CA LEU A 61 -36.03 -25.21 12.96
C LEU A 61 -37.06 -24.21 12.44
N LEU A 62 -36.61 -23.25 11.63
CA LEU A 62 -37.52 -22.34 10.94
C LEU A 62 -38.17 -23.09 9.77
N HIS A 63 -39.48 -22.94 9.64
CA HIS A 63 -40.26 -23.51 8.54
C HIS A 63 -41.01 -22.41 7.77
N GLY A 64 -41.41 -22.72 6.53
CA GLY A 64 -42.20 -21.83 5.69
C GLY A 64 -41.52 -20.49 5.37
N VAL A 65 -42.26 -19.39 5.54
CA VAL A 65 -41.87 -18.03 5.13
C VAL A 65 -40.59 -17.56 5.82
N ASP A 66 -40.40 -17.90 7.10
CA ASP A 66 -39.22 -17.49 7.88
C ASP A 66 -37.93 -18.18 7.37
N ALA A 67 -38.04 -19.43 6.91
CA ALA A 67 -36.94 -20.14 6.28
C ALA A 67 -36.57 -19.53 4.92
N MET A 68 -37.56 -19.18 4.10
CA MET A 68 -37.35 -18.51 2.82
C MET A 68 -36.68 -17.14 3.00
N LYS A 69 -37.14 -16.31 3.95
CA LYS A 69 -36.52 -15.03 4.28
C LYS A 69 -35.07 -15.19 4.76
N ARG A 70 -34.78 -16.23 5.54
CA ARG A 70 -33.41 -16.56 5.97
C ARG A 70 -32.54 -16.92 4.77
N GLU A 71 -33.01 -17.77 3.87
CA GLU A 71 -32.22 -18.17 2.70
C GLU A 71 -32.00 -16.99 1.74
N LEU A 72 -33.01 -16.14 1.53
CA LEU A 72 -32.84 -14.92 0.74
C LEU A 72 -31.75 -14.00 1.32
N ARG A 73 -31.72 -13.82 2.65
CA ARG A 73 -30.66 -13.06 3.32
C ARG A 73 -29.28 -13.70 3.13
N ARG A 74 -29.19 -15.03 3.21
CA ARG A 74 -27.93 -15.76 2.96
C ARG A 74 -27.46 -15.58 1.53
N ILE A 75 -28.36 -15.68 0.54
CA ILE A 75 -28.03 -15.46 -0.87
C ILE A 75 -27.50 -14.03 -1.06
N LYS A 76 -28.21 -13.02 -0.55
CA LYS A 76 -27.76 -11.61 -0.62
C LYS A 76 -26.39 -11.42 0.04
N ASN A 77 -26.17 -12.00 1.21
CA ASN A 77 -24.89 -11.91 1.90
C ASN A 77 -23.75 -12.63 1.13
N ARG A 78 -24.02 -13.80 0.54
CA ARG A 78 -23.07 -14.51 -0.34
C ARG A 78 -22.72 -13.70 -1.59
N VAL A 79 -23.67 -12.95 -2.14
CA VAL A 79 -23.42 -12.06 -3.28
C VAL A 79 -22.55 -10.88 -2.83
N ALA A 80 -22.94 -10.19 -1.76
CA ALA A 80 -22.17 -9.07 -1.22
C ALA A 80 -20.74 -9.48 -0.85
N ALA A 81 -20.55 -10.65 -0.24
CA ALA A 81 -19.23 -11.18 0.09
C ALA A 81 -18.38 -11.47 -1.16
N ARG A 82 -19.00 -11.95 -2.25
CA ARG A 82 -18.30 -12.17 -3.52
C ARG A 82 -17.88 -10.85 -4.16
N GLU A 83 -18.75 -9.85 -4.18
CA GLU A 83 -18.42 -8.52 -4.71
C GLU A 83 -17.32 -7.83 -3.88
N LEU A 84 -17.39 -7.93 -2.55
CA LEU A 84 -16.34 -7.42 -1.68
C LEU A 84 -14.99 -8.10 -1.93
N LYS A 85 -15.01 -9.43 -2.14
CA LYS A 85 -13.80 -10.18 -2.49
C LYS A 85 -13.21 -9.67 -3.82
N LYS A 86 -14.03 -9.53 -4.86
CA LYS A 86 -13.56 -8.99 -6.16
C LYS A 86 -12.96 -7.59 -6.02
N ALA A 87 -13.61 -6.70 -5.27
CA ALA A 87 -13.11 -5.35 -5.04
C ALA A 87 -11.76 -5.36 -4.32
N ARG A 88 -11.61 -6.24 -3.32
CA ARG A 88 -10.32 -6.44 -2.65
C ARG A 88 -9.25 -6.96 -3.61
N ASP A 89 -9.57 -8.00 -4.38
CA ASP A 89 -8.63 -8.60 -5.33
C ASP A 89 -8.17 -7.55 -6.37
N GLN A 90 -9.08 -6.66 -6.82
CA GLN A 90 -8.73 -5.55 -7.71
C GLN A 90 -7.80 -4.53 -7.05
N ILE A 91 -8.10 -4.11 -5.82
CA ILE A 91 -7.24 -3.18 -5.07
C ILE A 91 -5.83 -3.77 -4.89
N GLU A 92 -5.74 -5.07 -4.60
CA GLU A 92 -4.44 -5.75 -4.49
C GLU A 92 -3.65 -5.72 -5.81
N VAL A 93 -4.32 -5.91 -6.95
CA VAL A 93 -3.70 -5.78 -8.28
C VAL A 93 -3.23 -4.34 -8.54
N ASP A 94 -4.10 -3.35 -8.31
CA ASP A 94 -3.79 -1.93 -8.54
C ASP A 94 -2.58 -1.48 -7.70
N LEU A 95 -2.53 -1.91 -6.44
CA LEU A 95 -1.39 -1.62 -5.55
C LEU A 95 -0.10 -2.26 -6.05
N LEU A 96 -0.15 -3.51 -6.53
CA LEU A 96 1.03 -4.17 -7.10
C LEU A 96 1.55 -3.47 -8.36
N GLU A 97 0.65 -2.93 -9.19
CA GLU A 97 1.02 -2.14 -10.36
C GLU A 97 1.64 -0.80 -9.96
N GLU A 98 1.07 -0.11 -8.97
CA GLU A 98 1.61 1.15 -8.48
C GLU A 98 2.99 0.96 -7.83
N ILE A 99 3.21 -0.12 -7.07
CA ILE A 99 4.54 -0.47 -6.54
C ILE A 99 5.55 -0.61 -7.68
N LYS A 100 5.24 -1.38 -8.73
CA LYS A 100 6.14 -1.55 -9.89
C LYS A 100 6.41 -0.25 -10.64
N LYS A 101 5.45 0.67 -10.64
CA LYS A 101 5.62 1.99 -11.25
C LYS A 101 6.56 2.85 -10.40
N LEU A 102 6.35 2.88 -9.09
CA LEU A 102 7.20 3.61 -8.15
C LEU A 102 8.63 3.07 -8.13
N GLU A 103 8.81 1.75 -8.18
CA GLU A 103 10.14 1.12 -8.27
C GLU A 103 10.89 1.55 -9.54
N ARG A 104 10.20 1.62 -10.68
CA ARG A 104 10.78 2.13 -11.93
C ARG A 104 11.15 3.60 -11.83
N GLN A 105 10.25 4.43 -11.30
CA GLN A 105 10.53 5.85 -11.09
C GLN A 105 11.71 6.08 -10.14
N GLN A 106 11.82 5.28 -9.08
CA GLN A 106 12.95 5.34 -8.17
C GLN A 106 14.26 5.02 -8.92
N TYR A 107 14.27 3.93 -9.70
CA TYR A 107 15.43 3.54 -10.49
C TYR A 107 15.87 4.67 -11.45
N ASP A 108 14.93 5.24 -12.20
CA ASP A 108 15.20 6.32 -13.15
C ASP A 108 15.77 7.57 -12.46
N LEU A 109 15.23 7.92 -11.29
CA LEU A 109 15.71 9.05 -10.49
C LEU A 109 17.11 8.81 -9.91
N GLU A 110 17.40 7.58 -9.48
CA GLU A 110 18.73 7.21 -8.99
C GLU A 110 19.78 7.30 -10.11
N GLU A 111 19.43 6.88 -11.33
CA GLU A 111 20.30 7.00 -12.50
C GLU A 111 20.57 8.47 -12.85
N GLN A 112 19.53 9.30 -12.89
CA GLN A 112 19.67 10.74 -13.14
C GLN A 112 20.51 11.43 -12.05
N HIS A 113 20.30 11.07 -10.78
CA HIS A 113 21.07 11.62 -9.68
C HIS A 113 22.55 11.29 -9.84
N LYS A 114 22.88 10.04 -10.17
CA LYS A 114 24.25 9.60 -10.43
C LYS A 114 24.89 10.35 -11.60
N GLU A 115 24.18 10.51 -12.71
CA GLU A 115 24.67 11.28 -13.87
C GLU A 115 25.01 12.72 -13.47
N LEU A 116 24.12 13.36 -12.71
CA LEU A 116 24.33 14.73 -12.23
C LEU A 116 25.52 14.83 -11.26
N GLU A 117 25.69 13.86 -10.38
CA GLU A 117 26.86 13.81 -9.48
C GLU A 117 28.17 13.64 -10.25
N ASP A 118 28.21 12.74 -11.24
CA ASP A 118 29.37 12.52 -12.10
C ASP A 118 29.72 13.81 -12.87
N ARG A 119 28.71 14.48 -13.44
CA ARG A 119 28.89 15.75 -14.15
C ARG A 119 29.37 16.87 -13.22
N LYS A 120 28.82 16.96 -12.01
CA LYS A 120 29.27 17.90 -10.98
C LYS A 120 30.72 17.64 -10.59
N ALA A 121 31.10 16.39 -10.39
CA ALA A 121 32.48 16.00 -10.07
C ALA A 121 33.44 16.37 -11.21
N HIS A 122 33.04 16.13 -12.46
CA HIS A 122 33.82 16.50 -13.64
C HIS A 122 34.06 18.02 -13.72
N LEU A 123 33.00 18.83 -13.56
CA LEU A 123 33.10 20.29 -13.58
C LEU A 123 33.96 20.82 -12.42
N ASN A 124 33.81 20.27 -11.23
CA ASN A 124 34.64 20.65 -10.08
C ASN A 124 36.12 20.35 -10.32
N ARG A 125 36.44 19.19 -10.94
CA ARG A 125 37.81 18.85 -11.34
C ARG A 125 38.34 19.83 -12.39
N ALA A 126 37.54 20.17 -13.40
CA ALA A 126 37.93 21.13 -14.43
C ALA A 126 38.21 22.52 -13.83
N LEU A 127 37.35 23.00 -12.92
CA LEU A 127 37.55 24.26 -12.20
C LEU A 127 38.79 24.25 -11.33
N TYR A 128 39.06 23.15 -10.62
CA TYR A 128 40.27 22.99 -9.83
C TYR A 128 41.52 23.07 -10.72
N ASN A 129 41.52 22.34 -11.83
CA ASN A 129 42.64 22.36 -12.78
C ASN A 129 42.84 23.75 -13.41
N ALA A 130 41.77 24.46 -13.75
CA ALA A 130 41.84 25.83 -14.26
C ALA A 130 42.43 26.81 -13.25
N LYS A 131 42.14 26.64 -11.95
CA LYS A 131 42.74 27.44 -10.87
C LYS A 131 44.22 27.14 -10.63
N GLN A 132 44.65 25.92 -10.92
CA GLN A 132 46.05 25.48 -10.74
C GLN A 132 46.90 25.68 -12.00
N ALA A 133 46.29 26.03 -13.15
CA ALA A 133 47.02 26.36 -14.35
C ALA A 133 47.89 27.61 -14.06
N PRO A 134 49.22 27.54 -14.28
CA PRO A 134 50.08 28.70 -14.07
C PRO A 134 49.60 29.82 -14.98
N LEU A 135 49.41 31.02 -14.41
CA LEU A 135 49.28 32.25 -15.18
C LEU A 135 50.55 32.37 -16.02
N ILE A 136 50.47 31.97 -17.30
CA ILE A 136 51.52 32.27 -18.26
C ILE A 136 51.62 33.80 -18.22
N PRO A 137 52.75 34.39 -17.81
CA PRO A 137 52.90 35.83 -17.90
C PRO A 137 52.68 36.18 -19.37
N LEU A 138 51.67 37.02 -19.61
CA LEU A 138 51.43 37.60 -20.91
C LEU A 138 52.75 38.30 -21.28
N ILE A 139 53.57 37.68 -22.13
CA ILE A 139 54.75 38.33 -22.70
C ILE A 139 54.17 39.46 -23.54
N THR A 140 54.17 40.68 -23.01
CA THR A 140 53.64 41.89 -23.65
C THR A 140 54.51 42.38 -24.80
N ASP A 141 55.58 41.65 -25.15
CA ASP A 141 56.64 42.16 -26.01
C ASP A 141 56.75 41.42 -27.35
N ILE A 142 55.60 40.98 -27.90
CA ILE A 142 55.55 40.64 -29.33
C ILE A 142 54.79 41.77 -30.03
N ASN A 143 55.56 42.70 -30.59
CA ASN A 143 55.11 43.74 -31.50
C ASN A 143 54.65 43.09 -32.82
N ILE A 144 53.47 42.48 -32.81
CA ILE A 144 52.80 42.00 -34.01
C ILE A 144 52.05 43.20 -34.60
N PRO A 145 52.37 43.67 -35.81
CA PRO A 145 51.59 44.72 -36.45
C PRO A 145 50.17 44.19 -36.69
N ILE A 146 49.21 44.78 -35.97
CA ILE A 146 47.78 44.53 -36.15
C ILE A 146 47.39 45.12 -37.50
N ILE A 147 47.35 44.28 -38.53
CA ILE A 147 46.71 44.65 -39.80
C ILE A 147 45.20 44.52 -39.60
N PHE A 148 44.56 45.66 -39.31
CA PHE A 148 43.10 45.80 -39.28
C PHE A 148 42.56 45.62 -40.71
N GLY A 149 42.26 44.39 -41.09
CA GLY A 149 41.37 44.11 -42.21
C GLY A 149 39.91 44.34 -41.77
N PRO A 150 39.02 44.86 -42.65
CA PRO A 150 37.63 45.06 -42.31
C PRO A 150 36.96 43.71 -42.05
N GLN A 151 36.77 43.35 -40.78
CA GLN A 151 35.98 42.19 -40.40
C GLN A 151 34.52 42.46 -40.75
N LYS A 152 34.03 41.79 -41.79
CA LYS A 152 32.59 41.63 -42.02
C LYS A 152 32.02 40.94 -40.78
N ARG A 153 31.26 41.68 -39.97
CA ARG A 153 30.44 41.13 -38.89
C ARG A 153 29.54 40.07 -39.50
N ARG A 154 29.85 38.80 -39.24
CA ARG A 154 28.85 37.75 -39.39
C ARG A 154 27.96 37.88 -38.16
N ASP A 155 26.85 38.57 -38.33
CA ASP A 155 25.76 38.53 -37.37
C ASP A 155 25.31 37.08 -37.26
N LEU A 156 25.83 36.37 -36.27
CA LEU A 156 25.31 35.08 -35.85
C LEU A 156 24.01 35.36 -35.11
N MET A 157 22.94 35.63 -35.87
CA MET A 157 21.59 35.51 -35.36
C MET A 157 21.36 34.04 -35.06
N ILE A 158 21.49 33.67 -33.78
CA ILE A 158 21.03 32.39 -33.28
C ILE A 158 19.51 32.41 -33.43
N ASP A 159 18.97 31.61 -34.35
CA ASP A 159 17.54 31.49 -34.56
C ASP A 159 16.94 30.69 -33.39
N LEU A 160 16.29 31.38 -32.47
CA LEU A 160 15.70 30.80 -31.24
C LEU A 160 14.30 30.19 -31.48
N ARG A 161 13.77 30.25 -32.71
CA ARG A 161 12.46 29.66 -33.05
C ARG A 161 12.30 28.18 -32.68
N PRO A 162 13.31 27.30 -32.84
CA PRO A 162 13.15 25.89 -32.49
C PRO A 162 12.90 25.64 -31.00
N LEU A 163 13.33 26.56 -30.13
CA LEU A 163 13.15 26.44 -28.68
C LEU A 163 11.77 26.91 -28.21
N LEU A 164 11.06 27.70 -29.03
CA LEU A 164 9.75 28.23 -28.69
C LEU A 164 8.62 27.23 -29.04
N GLU A 165 8.79 26.43 -30.10
CA GLU A 165 7.80 25.41 -30.50
C GLU A 165 7.71 24.23 -29.53
N MET A 166 8.73 24.00 -28.70
CA MET A 166 8.71 22.92 -27.70
C MET A 166 7.89 23.24 -26.43
N LEU A 167 7.45 24.48 -26.25
CA LEU A 167 6.70 24.90 -25.05
C LEU A 167 5.17 24.91 -25.23
N ASP A 168 4.67 24.80 -26.46
CA ASP A 168 3.23 24.85 -26.76
C ASP A 168 2.54 23.48 -26.81
N GLU A 169 3.28 22.36 -26.72
CA GLU A 169 2.69 21.02 -26.61
C GLU A 169 2.46 20.61 -25.14
N GLN A 170 1.61 21.36 -24.43
CA GLN A 170 0.97 20.83 -23.22
C GLN A 170 -0.37 20.20 -23.63
N PRO A 171 -0.58 18.89 -23.43
CA PRO A 171 -1.87 18.27 -23.72
C PRO A 171 -2.92 18.86 -22.78
N SER A 172 -3.89 19.58 -23.33
CA SER A 172 -5.09 20.00 -22.63
C SER A 172 -5.87 18.77 -22.18
N THR A 173 -5.67 18.32 -20.95
CA THR A 173 -6.58 17.41 -20.27
C THR A 173 -7.78 18.23 -19.81
N SER A 174 -8.71 18.45 -20.73
CA SER A 174 -10.07 18.88 -20.41
C SER A 174 -10.95 17.64 -20.40
N ASP A 175 -11.12 17.08 -19.21
CA ASP A 175 -12.28 16.24 -18.87
C ASP A 175 -13.25 17.11 -18.05
N ASP A 176 -14.54 16.91 -18.35
CA ASP A 176 -15.79 17.51 -17.82
C ASP A 176 -16.44 18.67 -18.59
#